data_AF-A0A0A1H7X1-F1
#
_entry.id   AF-A0A0A1H7X1-F1
#
_cell.length_a   1.000
_cell.length_b   1.000
_cell.length_c   1.000
_cell.angle_alpha   90.00
_cell.angle_beta   90.00
_cell.angle_gamma   90.00
#
_symmetry.space_group_name_H-M   'P 1'
#
loop_
_entity.id
_entity.type
_entity.pdbx_description
1 polymer ?
#
loop_
_entity_poly.entity_id
_entity_poly.type
_entity_poly.pdbx_seq_one_letter_code
_entity_poly.pdbx_strand_id
1 'polypeptide(L)'
;MEERSITSKAFWSIIVGGMLTGMGNGSVFGAAMMCMLGRGGFGNWGGIGGMAYDPSTFTGFIDWAMLVFGFAFVGILVVGLTKHDMLERANKRNEAHAGAH
;
A
#
# COMPACT_ATOMS: atom_id res chain seq x y z
N MET A 1 -11.26 -24.51 18.23
CA MET A 1 -10.99 -24.00 16.87
C MET A 1 -10.15 -22.75 17.08
N GLU A 2 -8.86 -22.76 16.72
CA GLU A 2 -7.97 -21.61 16.95
C GLU A 2 -8.42 -20.43 16.08
N GLU A 3 -8.70 -19.28 16.70
CA GLU A 3 -9.18 -18.12 15.97
C GLU A 3 -8.02 -17.52 15.15
N ARG A 4 -8.08 -17.69 13.82
CA ARG A 4 -7.07 -17.11 12.90
C ARG A 4 -6.97 -15.60 13.12
N SER A 5 -5.75 -15.05 13.14
CA SER A 5 -5.55 -13.60 13.30
C SER A 5 -6.25 -12.82 12.19
N ILE A 6 -6.69 -11.60 12.51
CA ILE A 6 -7.35 -10.71 11.55
C ILE A 6 -6.49 -10.51 10.30
N THR A 7 -5.17 -10.38 10.46
CA THR A 7 -4.22 -10.28 9.34
C THR A 7 -4.29 -11.48 8.39
N SER A 8 -4.48 -12.69 8.92
CA SER A 8 -4.59 -13.91 8.11
C SER A 8 -5.93 -14.00 7.37
N LYS A 9 -7.03 -13.55 8.00
CA LYS A 9 -8.37 -13.48 7.37
C LYS A 9 -8.43 -12.38 6.30
N ALA A 10 -7.77 -11.25 6.52
CA ALA A 10 -7.80 -10.07 5.67
C ALA A 10 -6.70 -10.05 4.60
N PHE A 11 -5.94 -11.13 4.40
CA PHE A 11 -4.76 -11.17 3.54
C PHE A 11 -4.97 -10.54 2.15
N TRP A 12 -6.01 -10.95 1.43
CA TRP A 12 -6.29 -10.40 0.09
C TRP A 12 -6.73 -8.93 0.14
N SER A 13 -7.51 -8.55 1.16
CA SER A 13 -7.94 -7.17 1.37
C SER A 13 -6.76 -6.24 1.68
N ILE A 14 -5.75 -6.73 2.40
CA ILE A 14 -4.51 -6.02 2.68
C ILE A 14 -3.75 -5.76 1.38
N ILE A 15 -3.58 -6.78 0.55
CA ILE A 15 -2.83 -6.66 -0.71
C ILE A 15 -3.57 -5.71 -1.66
N VAL A 16 -4.85 -5.97 -1.93
CA VAL A 16 -5.64 -5.15 -2.88
C VAL A 16 -5.78 -3.73 -2.34
N GLY A 17 -6.19 -3.56 -1.09
CA GLY A 17 -6.38 -2.24 -0.48
C GLY A 17 -5.07 -1.45 -0.38
N GLY A 18 -3.97 -2.11 0.00
CA GLY A 18 -2.66 -1.48 0.11
C GLY A 18 -2.11 -1.05 -1.25
N MET A 19 -2.18 -1.94 -2.26
CA MET A 19 -1.74 -1.59 -3.61
C MET A 19 -2.60 -0.50 -4.23
N LEU A 20 -3.92 -0.58 -4.11
CA LEU A 20 -4.83 0.41 -4.71
C LEU A 20 -4.66 1.79 -4.07
N THR A 21 -4.52 1.84 -2.74
CA THR A 21 -4.25 3.09 -2.01
C THR A 21 -2.86 3.64 -2.33
N GLY A 22 -1.83 2.79 -2.28
CA GLY A 22 -0.45 3.21 -2.51
C GLY A 22 -0.19 3.65 -3.95
N MET A 23 -0.62 2.86 -4.94
CA MET A 23 -0.51 3.24 -6.36
C MET A 23 -1.34 4.48 -6.67
N GLY A 24 -2.53 4.63 -6.09
CA GLY A 24 -3.34 5.85 -6.22
C GLY A 24 -2.59 7.11 -5.77
N ASN A 25 -1.97 7.06 -4.58
CA ASN A 25 -1.13 8.15 -4.09
C ASN A 25 0.12 8.37 -4.96
N GLY A 26 0.74 7.30 -5.47
CA GLY A 26 1.86 7.38 -6.39
C GLY A 26 1.51 8.09 -7.71
N SER A 27 0.28 7.91 -8.21
CA SER A 27 -0.21 8.61 -9.40
C SER A 27 -0.37 10.11 -9.14
N VAL A 28 -0.89 10.50 -7.97
CA VAL A 28 -0.97 11.92 -7.56
C VAL A 28 0.43 12.53 -7.44
N PHE A 29 1.39 11.79 -6.87
CA PHE A 29 2.80 12.20 -6.83
C PHE A 29 3.36 12.42 -8.26
N GLY A 30 3.07 11.51 -9.19
CA GLY A 30 3.51 11.65 -10.57
C GLY A 30 2.88 12.84 -11.30
N ALA A 31 1.59 13.10 -11.08
CA ALA A 31 0.91 14.29 -11.59
C ALA A 31 1.53 15.58 -11.02
N ALA A 32 1.84 15.62 -9.73
CA ALA A 32 2.51 16.75 -9.11
C ALA A 32 3.91 16.99 -9.72
N MET A 33 4.68 15.93 -9.93
CA MET A 33 5.99 16.00 -10.60
C MET A 33 5.87 16.52 -12.03
N MET A 34 4.86 16.10 -12.80
CA MET A 34 4.58 16.64 -14.13
C MET A 34 4.24 18.13 -14.10
N CYS A 35 3.45 18.58 -13.12
CA CYS A 35 3.12 19.99 -12.95
C CYS A 35 4.33 20.84 -12.55
N MET A 36 5.24 20.30 -11.74
CA MET A 36 6.41 21.04 -11.22
C MET A 36 7.59 21.06 -12.19
N LEU A 37 7.89 19.93 -12.83
CA LEU A 37 9.08 19.75 -13.67
C LEU A 37 8.77 19.82 -15.17
N GLY A 38 7.48 19.87 -15.53
CA GLY A 38 7.01 19.71 -16.90
C GLY A 38 7.00 18.23 -17.33
N ARG A 39 6.32 17.96 -18.45
CA ARG A 39 6.37 16.64 -19.08
C ARG A 39 7.70 16.50 -19.82
N GLY A 40 8.49 15.47 -19.48
CA GLY A 40 9.70 15.13 -20.23
C GLY A 40 9.41 15.05 -21.74
N GLY A 41 10.35 15.50 -22.58
CA GLY A 41 10.19 15.47 -24.04
C GLY A 41 9.85 14.05 -24.54
N PHE A 42 9.12 13.95 -25.65
CA PHE A 42 8.59 12.68 -26.17
C PHE A 42 9.64 11.55 -26.33
N GLY A 43 10.92 11.89 -26.52
CA GLY A 43 12.03 10.92 -26.62
C GLY A 43 12.38 10.20 -25.31
N ASN A 44 12.18 10.83 -24.15
CA ASN A 44 12.44 10.25 -22.82
C ASN A 44 11.13 9.95 -22.04
N TRP A 45 9.99 10.11 -22.71
CA TRP A 45 8.68 9.96 -22.08
C TRP A 45 8.39 8.51 -21.70
N GLY A 46 8.85 7.53 -22.51
CA GLY A 46 8.73 6.10 -22.19
C GLY A 46 7.32 5.51 -22.31
N GLY A 47 6.32 6.29 -22.72
CA GLY A 47 4.89 5.98 -22.60
C GLY A 47 4.29 4.89 -23.52
N ILE A 48 5.09 3.97 -24.08
CA ILE A 48 4.57 2.87 -24.91
C ILE A 48 5.29 1.55 -24.56
N GLY A 49 4.51 0.51 -24.23
CA GLY A 49 5.00 -0.86 -24.05
C GLY A 49 5.91 -1.01 -22.82
N GLY A 50 6.94 -1.85 -22.94
CA GLY A 50 7.86 -2.15 -21.83
C GLY A 50 8.69 -0.95 -21.33
N MET A 51 8.83 0.12 -22.13
CA MET A 51 9.51 1.35 -21.70
C MET A 51 8.73 2.10 -20.62
N ALA A 52 7.42 1.83 -20.48
CA ALA A 52 6.62 2.40 -19.41
C ALA A 52 7.03 1.87 -18.03
N TYR A 53 7.82 0.79 -17.95
CA TYR A 53 8.35 0.25 -16.69
C TYR A 53 9.87 0.44 -16.56
N ASP A 54 10.51 1.16 -17.49
CA ASP A 54 11.93 1.52 -17.39
C ASP A 54 12.08 2.76 -16.49
N PRO A 55 12.66 2.64 -15.28
CA PRO A 55 12.78 3.74 -14.33
C PRO A 55 13.70 4.87 -14.81
N SER A 56 14.47 4.67 -15.88
CA SER A 56 15.25 5.74 -16.52
C SER A 56 14.41 6.66 -17.42
N THR A 57 13.19 6.25 -17.76
CA THR A 57 12.22 7.09 -18.47
C THR A 57 11.31 7.82 -17.49
N PHE A 58 10.71 8.92 -17.94
CA PHE A 58 9.81 9.69 -17.09
C PHE A 58 8.59 8.88 -16.65
N THR A 59 7.91 8.19 -17.58
CA THR A 59 6.73 7.37 -17.24
C THR A 59 7.12 6.17 -16.37
N GLY A 60 8.23 5.50 -16.68
CA GLY A 60 8.67 4.37 -15.87
C GLY A 60 9.18 4.74 -14.49
N PHE A 61 9.72 5.94 -14.29
CA PHE A 61 9.95 6.45 -12.94
C PHE A 61 8.64 6.61 -12.15
N ILE A 62 7.58 7.14 -12.79
CA ILE A 62 6.27 7.28 -12.15
C ILE A 62 5.65 5.92 -11.83
N ASP A 63 5.67 4.98 -12.77
CA ASP A 63 5.13 3.63 -12.56
C ASP A 63 5.92 2.89 -11.47
N TRP A 64 7.25 3.06 -11.43
CA TRP A 64 8.08 2.54 -10.36
C TRP A 64 7.72 3.17 -9.00
N ALA A 65 7.55 4.49 -8.94
CA ALA A 65 7.11 5.17 -7.73
C ALA A 65 5.74 4.64 -7.27
N MET A 66 4.78 4.44 -8.18
CA MET A 66 3.47 3.85 -7.87
C MET A 66 3.60 2.46 -7.23
N LEU A 67 4.47 1.60 -7.76
CA LEU A 67 4.73 0.28 -7.17
C LEU A 67 5.34 0.39 -5.77
N VAL A 68 6.32 1.29 -5.57
CA VAL A 68 6.95 1.51 -4.26
C VAL A 68 5.94 2.00 -3.23
N PHE A 69 5.11 2.99 -3.58
CA PHE A 69 4.03 3.45 -2.70
C PHE A 69 3.02 2.33 -2.44
N GLY A 70 2.66 1.52 -3.45
CA GLY A 70 1.82 0.33 -3.31
C GLY A 70 2.35 -0.63 -2.24
N PHE A 71 3.57 -1.10 -2.39
CA PHE A 71 4.19 -2.03 -1.43
C PHE A 71 4.35 -1.43 -0.04
N ALA A 72 4.68 -0.13 0.06
CA ALA A 72 4.75 0.57 1.34
C ALA A 72 3.40 0.55 2.07
N PHE A 73 2.31 0.84 1.37
CA PHE A 73 0.95 0.81 1.96
C PHE A 73 0.49 -0.60 2.32
N VAL A 74 0.84 -1.61 1.53
CA VAL A 74 0.61 -3.02 1.93
C VAL A 74 1.33 -3.31 3.26
N GLY A 75 2.59 -2.92 3.41
CA GLY A 75 3.34 -3.08 4.65
C GLY A 75 2.71 -2.35 5.83
N ILE A 76 2.24 -1.11 5.63
CA ILE A 76 1.55 -0.32 6.65
C ILE A 76 0.25 -1.03 7.10
N LEU A 77 -0.54 -1.57 6.17
CA LEU A 77 -1.76 -2.31 6.50
C LEU A 77 -1.47 -3.61 7.27
N VAL A 78 -0.43 -4.34 6.90
CA VAL A 78 0.01 -5.53 7.67
C VAL A 78 0.31 -5.13 9.11
N VAL A 79 1.15 -4.11 9.32
CA VAL A 79 1.53 -3.65 10.67
C VAL A 79 0.31 -3.15 11.43
N GLY A 80 -0.52 -2.30 10.82
CA GLY A 80 -1.71 -1.72 11.44
C GLY A 80 -2.71 -2.78 11.91
N LEU A 81 -3.03 -3.75 11.05
CA LEU A 81 -3.97 -4.82 11.39
C LEU A 81 -3.41 -5.81 12.41
N THR A 82 -2.11 -6.11 12.37
CA THR A 82 -1.49 -6.94 13.41
C THR A 82 -1.55 -6.24 14.77
N LYS A 83 -1.28 -4.94 14.84
CA LYS A 83 -1.42 -4.17 16.09
C LYS A 83 -2.87 -4.12 16.58
N HIS A 84 -3.82 -3.95 15.68
CA HIS A 84 -5.24 -3.97 16.01
C HIS A 84 -5.68 -5.34 16.58
N ASP A 85 -5.28 -6.44 15.94
CA ASP A 85 -5.58 -7.82 16.40
C ASP A 85 -5.02 -8.07 17.82
N MET A 86 -3.80 -7.60 18.09
CA MET A 86 -3.19 -7.71 19.42
C MET A 86 -4.00 -6.95 20.49
N LEU A 87 -4.45 -5.73 20.17
CA LEU A 87 -5.26 -4.91 21.09
C LEU A 87 -6.64 -5.52 21.33
N GLU A 88 -7.31 -6.02 20.29
CA GLU A 88 -8.63 -6.64 20.41
C GLU A 88 -8.58 -7.92 21.26
N ARG A 89 -7.56 -8.75 21.08
CA ARG A 89 -7.32 -9.94 21.92
C ARG A 89 -7.05 -9.56 23.37
N ALA A 90 -6.27 -8.50 23.61
CA ALA A 90 -6.01 -8.01 24.96
C ALA A 90 -7.29 -7.49 25.63
N ASN A 91 -8.14 -6.77 24.89
CA ASN A 91 -9.39 -6.23 25.42
C ASN A 91 -10.38 -7.34 25.79
N LYS A 92 -10.59 -8.33 24.90
CA LYS A 92 -11.42 -9.51 25.17
C LYS A 92 -10.94 -10.29 26.41
N ARG A 93 -9.63 -10.40 26.61
CA ARG A 93 -9.06 -11.04 27.79
C ARG A 93 -9.38 -10.26 29.07
N ASN A 94 -9.29 -8.93 29.05
CA ASN A 94 -9.58 -8.10 30.22
C ASN A 94 -11.06 -8.18 30.61
N GLU A 95 -11.97 -8.17 29.63
CA GLU A 95 -13.41 -8.32 29.86
C GLU A 95 -13.75 -9.69 30.48
N ALA A 96 -13.12 -10.76 30.01
CA ALA A 96 -13.30 -12.09 30.59
C ALA A 96 -12.84 -12.18 32.06
N HIS A 97 -11.80 -11.43 32.44
CA HIS A 97 -11.36 -11.34 33.84
C HIS A 97 -12.29 -10.44 34.68
N ALA A 98 -12.86 -9.39 34.10
CA ALA A 98 -13.76 -8.48 34.80
C ALA A 98 -15.16 -9.08 35.07
N GLY A 99 -15.66 -9.96 34.21
CA GLY A 99 -16.94 -10.65 34.38
C GLY A 99 -16.89 -11.94 35.22
N ALA A 100 -15.73 -12.29 35.78
CA ALA A 100 -15.52 -13.50 36.59
C ALA A 100 -15.65 -13.26 38.11
N HIS A 101 -16.11 -12.07 38.53
CA HIS A 101 -16.35 -11.66 39.92
C HIS A 101 -17.80 -11.23 40.10
#